data_AF-A0A4R1B8I4-F1
#
_entry.id   AF-A0A4R1B8I4-F1
#
_cell.length_a   1.000
_cell.length_b   1.000
_cell.length_c   1.000
_cell.angle_alpha   90.00
_cell.angle_beta   90.00
_cell.angle_gamma   90.00
#
_symmetry.space_group_name_H-M   'P 1'
#
loop_
_entity.id
_entity.type
_entity.pdbx_description
1 polymer ?
#
loop_
_entity_poly.entity_id
_entity_poly.type
_entity_poly.pdbx_seq_one_letter_code
_entity_poly.pdbx_strand_id
1 'polypeptide(L)'
;MTDTDLSNRLAEPYAFALVTWPAVLGLLTPLPEAWATWAQAGLAVWLAAMQLGAYARGVGFGNVMLFLSGTVALAAYGHPSPWSLAALPVLLVGLHAAQRARLDRAPEATA
;
A
#
# COMPACT_ATOMS: atom_id res chain seq x y z
N MET A 1 5.11 -5.21 -25.34
CA MET A 1 4.65 -4.31 -24.26
C MET A 1 4.83 -2.88 -24.76
N THR A 2 3.78 -2.06 -24.74
CA THR A 2 3.88 -0.65 -25.14
C THR A 2 4.55 0.16 -24.02
N ASP A 3 5.21 1.28 -24.37
CA ASP A 3 5.86 2.16 -23.38
C ASP A 3 4.88 2.62 -22.28
N THR A 4 3.61 2.84 -22.65
CA THR A 4 2.54 3.21 -21.72
C THR A 4 2.20 2.10 -20.72
N ASP A 5 2.16 0.83 -21.14
CA ASP A 5 1.86 -0.30 -20.23
C ASP A 5 3.00 -0.49 -19.21
N LEU A 6 4.25 -0.39 -19.67
CA LEU A 6 5.41 -0.44 -18.79
C LEU A 6 5.39 0.69 -17.76
N SER A 7 5.16 1.93 -18.20
CA SER A 7 5.06 3.10 -17.32
C SER A 7 3.96 2.92 -16.28
N ASN A 8 2.78 2.43 -16.67
CA ASN A 8 1.66 2.19 -15.77
C ASN A 8 2.02 1.17 -14.69
N ARG A 9 2.64 0.04 -15.07
CA ARG A 9 3.04 -1.01 -14.12
C ARG A 9 4.11 -0.54 -13.13
N LEU A 10 5.01 0.32 -13.56
CA LEU A 10 6.05 0.90 -12.69
C LEU A 10 5.49 1.94 -11.71
N ALA A 11 4.51 2.74 -12.14
CA ALA A 11 3.89 3.79 -11.33
C ALA A 11 2.87 3.24 -10.33
N GLU A 12 2.22 2.12 -10.65
CA GLU A 12 1.11 1.56 -9.90
C GLU A 12 1.38 1.26 -8.41
N PRO A 13 2.54 0.69 -7.99
CA PRO A 13 2.83 0.50 -6.57
C PRO A 13 2.90 1.82 -5.79
N TYR A 14 3.44 2.88 -6.40
CA TYR A 14 3.52 4.21 -5.80
C TYR A 14 2.14 4.88 -5.74
N ALA A 15 1.36 4.78 -6.82
CA ALA A 15 0.00 5.28 -6.85
C ALA A 15 -0.86 4.61 -5.77
N PHE A 16 -0.71 3.30 -5.59
CA PHE A 16 -1.39 2.56 -4.54
C PHE A 16 -0.97 3.05 -3.15
N ALA A 17 0.34 3.17 -2.89
CA ALA A 17 0.86 3.67 -1.61
C ALA A 17 0.32 5.08 -1.28
N LEU A 18 0.31 6.00 -2.26
CA LEU A 18 -0.21 7.36 -2.09
C LEU A 18 -1.70 7.39 -1.73
N VAL A 19 -2.47 6.41 -2.22
CA VAL A 19 -3.92 6.32 -1.98
C VAL A 19 -4.24 5.62 -0.66
N THR A 20 -3.43 4.66 -0.22
CA THR A 20 -3.73 3.83 0.96
C THR A 20 -3.05 4.29 2.25
N TRP A 21 -1.82 4.81 2.18
CA TRP A 21 -1.10 5.19 3.40
C TRP A 21 -1.76 6.33 4.18
N PRO A 22 -2.34 7.38 3.55
CA PRO A 22 -3.11 8.38 4.30
C PRO A 22 -4.31 7.77 5.04
N ALA A 23 -4.94 6.74 4.48
CA ALA A 23 -6.05 6.03 5.15
C ALA A 23 -5.56 5.22 6.36
N VAL A 24 -4.39 4.56 6.25
CA VAL A 24 -3.74 3.88 7.39
C VAL A 24 -3.44 4.87 8.52
N LEU A 25 -2.86 6.02 8.19
CA LEU A 25 -2.55 7.06 9.18
C LEU A 25 -3.82 7.64 9.80
N GLY A 26 -4.85 7.91 8.98
CA GLY A 26 -6.14 8.43 9.44
C GLY A 26 -6.86 7.47 10.39
N LEU A 27 -6.74 6.15 10.19
CA LEU A 27 -7.29 5.13 11.10
C LEU A 27 -6.63 5.15 12.48
N LEU A 28 -5.34 5.44 12.53
CA LEU A 28 -4.55 5.47 13.77
C LEU A 28 -4.56 6.84 14.46
N THR A 29 -5.10 7.86 13.79
CA THR A 29 -5.15 9.22 14.32
C THR A 29 -6.34 9.37 15.27
N PRO A 30 -6.15 9.91 16.48
CA PRO A 30 -7.26 10.23 17.37
C PRO A 30 -8.11 11.35 16.76
N LEU A 31 -9.41 11.09 16.62
CA LEU A 31 -10.40 12.00 16.03
C LEU A 31 -11.44 12.46 17.07
N PRO A 32 -12.03 13.67 16.92
CA PRO A 32 -13.13 14.12 17.76
C PRO A 32 -14.37 13.22 17.66
N GLU A 33 -15.03 13.01 18.80
CA GLU A 33 -16.08 12.01 19.01
C GLU A 33 -17.25 12.08 18.03
N ALA A 34 -17.63 13.28 17.59
CA ALA A 34 -18.84 13.51 16.78
C ALA A 34 -18.84 12.77 15.42
N TRP A 35 -17.65 12.50 14.84
CA TRP A 35 -17.53 11.86 13.52
C TRP A 35 -16.49 10.73 13.47
N ALA A 36 -15.77 10.49 14.57
CA ALA A 36 -14.66 9.54 14.61
C ALA A 36 -15.06 8.15 14.10
N THR A 37 -16.15 7.58 14.61
CA THR A 37 -16.59 6.22 14.26
C THR A 37 -16.91 6.08 12.77
N TRP A 38 -17.63 7.04 12.19
CA TRP A 38 -18.00 6.99 10.77
C TRP A 38 -16.81 7.23 9.86
N ALA A 39 -15.95 8.19 10.19
CA ALA A 39 -14.73 8.47 9.44
C ALA A 39 -13.79 7.25 9.46
N GLN A 40 -13.56 6.65 10.63
CA GLN A 40 -12.73 5.46 10.76
C GLN A 40 -13.34 4.25 10.06
N ALA A 41 -14.65 4.02 10.17
CA ALA A 41 -15.33 2.96 9.43
C ALA A 41 -15.19 3.15 7.91
N GLY A 42 -15.36 4.37 7.41
CA GLY A 42 -15.17 4.70 6.00
C GLY A 42 -13.73 4.44 5.52
N LEU A 43 -12.74 4.87 6.30
CA LEU A 43 -11.32 4.62 5.99
C LEU A 43 -10.97 3.13 6.03
N ALA A 44 -11.52 2.37 6.99
CA ALA A 44 -11.32 0.93 7.10
C ALA A 44 -11.90 0.19 5.90
N VAL A 45 -13.14 0.52 5.50
CA VAL A 45 -13.79 -0.06 4.32
C VAL A 45 -13.02 0.30 3.05
N TRP A 46 -12.59 1.56 2.91
CA TRP A 46 -11.76 2.00 1.79
C TRP A 46 -10.45 1.22 1.69
N LEU A 47 -9.74 1.08 2.80
CA LEU A 47 -8.47 0.36 2.85
C LEU A 47 -8.66 -1.12 2.50
N ALA A 48 -9.73 -1.75 3.01
CA ALA A 48 -10.09 -3.12 2.67
C ALA A 48 -10.39 -3.28 1.17
N ALA A 49 -11.17 -2.35 0.58
CA ALA A 49 -11.48 -2.36 -0.85
C ALA A 49 -10.21 -2.21 -1.71
N MET A 50 -9.31 -1.30 -1.33
CA MET A 50 -8.02 -1.15 -2.01
C MET A 50 -7.17 -2.40 -1.90
N GLN A 51 -7.14 -3.04 -0.73
CA GLN A 51 -6.40 -4.28 -0.53
C GLN A 51 -6.94 -5.42 -1.40
N LEU A 52 -8.27 -5.56 -1.51
CA LEU A 52 -8.89 -6.49 -2.46
C LEU A 52 -8.48 -6.16 -3.91
N GLY A 53 -8.45 -4.88 -4.27
CA GLY A 53 -7.95 -4.41 -5.55
C GLY A 53 -6.47 -4.78 -5.79
N ALA A 54 -5.62 -4.75 -4.77
CA ALA A 54 -4.23 -5.20 -4.89
C ALA A 54 -4.15 -6.72 -5.13
N TYR A 55 -4.94 -7.52 -4.41
CA TYR A 55 -4.99 -8.96 -4.64
C TYR A 55 -5.52 -9.34 -6.02
N ALA A 56 -6.47 -8.58 -6.57
CA ALA A 56 -6.94 -8.75 -7.95
C ALA A 56 -5.81 -8.54 -8.98
N ARG A 57 -4.83 -7.69 -8.67
CA ARG A 57 -3.63 -7.45 -9.50
C ARG A 57 -2.55 -8.51 -9.35
N GLY A 58 -2.64 -9.35 -8.31
CA GLY A 58 -1.82 -10.53 -8.07
C GLY A 58 -1.50 -10.76 -6.60
N VAL A 59 -1.38 -12.03 -6.21
CA VAL A 59 -1.11 -12.42 -4.81
C VAL A 59 0.20 -11.84 -4.30
N GLY A 60 1.27 -11.88 -5.12
CA GLY A 60 2.56 -11.29 -4.76
C GLY A 60 2.46 -9.78 -4.51
N PHE A 61 1.83 -9.05 -5.43
CA PHE A 61 1.60 -7.61 -5.27
C PHE A 61 0.72 -7.31 -4.03
N GLY A 62 -0.38 -8.03 -3.86
CA GLY A 62 -1.28 -7.90 -2.71
C GLY A 62 -0.57 -8.10 -1.38
N ASN A 63 0.21 -9.18 -1.24
CA ASN A 63 0.98 -9.47 -0.03
C ASN A 63 2.01 -8.37 0.28
N VAL A 64 2.72 -7.89 -0.73
CA VAL A 64 3.69 -6.81 -0.55
C VAL A 64 2.99 -5.52 -0.12
N MET A 65 1.89 -5.13 -0.76
CA MET A 65 1.15 -3.92 -0.38
C MET A 65 0.50 -4.03 1.00
N LEU A 66 0.05 -5.22 1.41
CA LEU A 66 -0.45 -5.47 2.76
C LEU A 66 0.67 -5.29 3.79
N PHE A 67 1.83 -5.90 3.54
CA PHE A 67 3.00 -5.77 4.40
C PHE A 67 3.48 -4.32 4.52
N LEU A 68 3.51 -3.57 3.42
CA LEU A 68 3.85 -2.14 3.42
C LEU A 68 2.84 -1.33 4.25
N SER A 69 1.54 -1.58 4.09
CA SER A 69 0.50 -0.92 4.87
C SER A 69 0.61 -1.23 6.36
N GLY A 70 0.91 -2.49 6.72
CA GLY A 70 1.20 -2.90 8.10
C GLY A 70 2.47 -2.25 8.65
N THR A 71 3.50 -2.07 7.83
CA THR A 71 4.74 -1.37 8.22
C THR A 71 4.47 0.11 8.53
N VAL A 72 3.67 0.80 7.71
CA VAL A 72 3.23 2.17 7.98
C VAL A 72 2.42 2.24 9.26
N ALA A 73 1.48 1.31 9.46
CA ALA A 73 0.66 1.24 10.67
C ALA A 73 1.52 1.05 11.93
N LEU A 74 2.48 0.13 11.88
CA LEU A 74 3.40 -0.15 12.99
C LEU A 74 4.29 1.07 13.30
N ALA A 75 4.82 1.72 12.26
CA ALA A 75 5.65 2.92 12.43
C ALA A 75 4.85 4.08 13.03
N ALA A 76 3.58 4.24 12.67
CA ALA A 76 2.70 5.26 13.21
C ALA A 76 2.26 4.97 14.66
N TYR A 77 2.03 3.70 15.01
CA TYR A 77 1.61 3.29 16.36
C TYR A 77 2.77 3.33 17.38
N GLY A 78 4.00 3.06 16.95
CA GLY A 78 5.16 2.85 17.83
C GLY A 78 5.72 4.07 18.60
N HIS A 79 5.03 5.22 18.65
CA HIS A 79 5.55 6.52 19.14
C HIS A 79 6.80 7.01 18.35
N PRO A 80 7.21 8.29 18.43
CA PRO A 80 8.41 8.79 17.74
C PRO A 80 9.68 8.16 18.33
N SER A 81 10.00 6.99 17.83
CA SER A 81 11.18 6.19 18.15
C SER A 81 12.14 6.27 16.97
N PRO A 82 13.47 6.30 17.17
CA PRO A 82 14.44 6.20 16.08
C PRO A 82 14.21 4.98 15.18
N TRP A 83 13.58 3.93 15.70
CA TRP A 83 13.20 2.72 14.95
C TRP A 83 12.12 2.97 13.90
N SER A 84 11.33 4.04 14.01
CA SER A 84 10.40 4.43 12.95
C SER A 84 11.12 4.82 11.65
N LEU A 85 12.38 5.27 11.73
CA LEU A 85 13.23 5.51 10.55
C LEU A 85 13.62 4.21 9.84
N ALA A 86 13.65 3.07 10.56
CA ALA A 86 13.90 1.77 9.95
C ALA A 86 12.73 1.33 9.05
N ALA A 87 11.54 1.94 9.18
CA ALA A 87 10.45 1.72 8.24
C ALA A 87 10.80 2.24 6.84
N LEU A 88 11.55 3.34 6.70
CA LEU A 88 11.90 3.93 5.40
C LEU A 88 12.60 2.94 4.45
N PRO A 89 13.72 2.28 4.82
CA PRO A 89 14.34 1.29 3.94
C PRO A 89 13.41 0.11 3.66
N VAL A 90 12.60 -0.33 4.62
CA VAL A 90 11.61 -1.41 4.42
C VAL A 90 10.55 -1.01 3.39
N LEU A 91 10.06 0.23 3.44
CA LEU A 91 9.10 0.76 2.47
C LEU A 91 9.70 0.85 1.06
N LEU A 92 10.95 1.32 0.93
CA LEU A 92 11.64 1.39 -0.36
C LEU A 92 11.86 0.01 -0.97
N VAL A 93 12.34 -0.95 -0.18
CA VAL A 93 12.56 -2.33 -0.63
C VAL A 93 11.23 -3.00 -0.99
N GLY A 94 10.18 -2.82 -0.19
CA GLY A 94 8.87 -3.37 -0.50
C GLY A 94 8.24 -2.75 -1.74
N LEU A 95 8.37 -1.44 -1.98
CA LEU A 95 7.92 -0.81 -3.23
C LEU A 95 8.65 -1.39 -4.45
N HIS A 96 9.97 -1.61 -4.33
CA HIS A 96 10.73 -2.28 -5.39
C HIS A 96 10.28 -3.73 -5.62
N ALA A 97 10.00 -4.48 -4.55
CA ALA A 97 9.47 -5.84 -4.64
C ALA A 97 8.07 -5.86 -5.30
N ALA A 98 7.22 -4.87 -5.00
CA ALA A 98 5.91 -4.71 -5.63
C ALA A 98 6.03 -4.42 -7.13
N GLN A 99 6.98 -3.58 -7.54
CA GLN A 99 7.27 -3.34 -8.96
C GLN A 99 7.69 -4.63 -9.66
N ARG A 100 8.64 -5.38 -9.09
CA ARG A 100 9.06 -6.68 -9.65
C ARG A 100 7.90 -7.65 -9.78
N ALA A 101 7.07 -7.79 -8.74
CA ALA A 101 5.90 -8.65 -8.79
C ALA A 101 4.89 -8.27 -9.89
N ARG A 102 4.82 -6.98 -10.30
CA ARG A 102 3.98 -6.53 -11.43
C ARG A 102 4.64 -6.76 -12.79
N LEU A 103 5.97 -6.68 -12.86
CA LEU A 103 6.74 -6.92 -14.08
C LEU A 103 6.87 -8.41 -14.40
N ASP A 104 7.05 -9.27 -13.41
CA ASP A 104 7.22 -10.73 -13.58
C ASP A 104 5.96 -11.42 -14.10
N ARG A 105 4.80 -10.76 -14.07
CA ARG A 105 3.56 -11.20 -14.71
C ARG A 105 3.44 -10.79 -16.19
N ALA A 106 4.41 -10.09 -16.75
CA ALA A 106 4.42 -9.70 -18.16
C ALA A 106 4.66 -10.82 -19.20
N PRO A 107 5.19 -12.03 -18.89
CA PRO A 107 5.43 -13.04 -19.91
C PRO A 107 4.34 -14.12 -19.91
N GLU A 108 3.25 -13.90 -20.65
CA GLU A 108 2.35 -14.99 -21.08
C GLU A 108 1.30 -14.56 -22.14
N ALA A 109 1.16 -13.26 -22.45
CA ALA A 109 0.19 -12.78 -23.44
C ALA A 109 0.64 -12.91 -24.92
N THR A 110 1.71 -13.65 -25.21
CA THR A 110 2.27 -13.81 -26.56
C THR A 110 2.78 -15.23 -26.83
N ALA A 111 1.98 -16.25 -26.49
CA ALA A 111 2.19 -17.63 -26.93
C ALA A 111 0.96 -18.12 -27.70
#